data_AF-A0A2W5SUF0-F1
#
_entry.id   AF-A0A2W5SUF0-F1
#
_cell.length_a   1.000
_cell.length_b   1.000
_cell.length_c   1.000
_cell.angle_alpha   90.00
_cell.angle_beta   90.00
_cell.angle_gamma   90.00
#
_symmetry.space_group_name_H-M   'P 1'
#
loop_
_entity.id
_entity.type
_entity.pdbx_description
1 polymer ?
#
loop_
_entity_poly.entity_id
_entity_poly.type
_entity_poly.pdbx_seq_one_letter_code
_entity_poly.pdbx_strand_id
1 'polypeptide(L)'
;MATYHHMTPLPPSQPPAPKKRSSGCLIAVVVIAVLLGVGCIATAVLVGAAAQTPEGKRAFSMLGKGMGVLNKALTAPGAKEVREAGCPEAGVIDLADVAEVFGELVDGGMKTDGESVVVFCQGTFSLPTCDEVATAYRNAPGVKPGPFKVIVKRKSAKKNQCEQDY
;
A
#
# COMPACT_ATOMS: atom_id res chain seq x y z
N MET A 1 70.65 -35.07 43.32
CA MET A 1 69.19 -35.30 43.25
C MET A 1 68.52 -34.01 43.67
N ALA A 2 67.95 -33.25 42.74
CA ALA A 2 67.31 -31.96 43.00
C ALA A 2 65.79 -32.13 42.96
N THR A 3 65.13 -31.85 44.09
CA THR A 3 63.68 -31.88 44.29
C THR A 3 63.05 -30.60 43.74
N TYR A 4 62.13 -30.75 42.78
CA TYR A 4 61.30 -29.64 42.30
C TYR A 4 60.06 -29.50 43.18
N HIS A 5 59.88 -28.32 43.78
CA HIS A 5 58.66 -27.94 44.47
C HIS A 5 57.59 -27.49 43.46
N HIS A 6 56.46 -28.18 43.46
CA HIS A 6 55.26 -27.78 42.72
C HIS A 6 54.71 -26.46 43.26
N MET A 7 54.72 -25.41 42.44
CA MET A 7 53.93 -24.19 42.67
C MET A 7 52.51 -24.40 42.15
N THR A 8 51.53 -24.35 43.03
CA THR A 8 50.10 -24.35 42.70
C THR A 8 49.68 -22.94 42.24
N PRO A 9 49.07 -22.78 41.06
CA PRO A 9 48.60 -21.47 40.60
C PRO A 9 47.36 -21.01 41.37
N LEU A 10 47.37 -19.75 41.82
CA LEU A 10 46.23 -19.08 42.45
C LEU A 10 45.08 -18.90 41.44
N PRO A 11 43.80 -18.99 41.87
CA PRO A 11 42.66 -18.82 41.00
C PRO A 11 42.52 -17.35 40.53
N PRO A 12 42.10 -17.09 39.28
CA PRO A 12 41.96 -15.75 38.76
C PRO A 12 40.81 -15.00 39.45
N SER A 13 41.11 -13.81 39.95
CA SER A 13 40.14 -12.85 40.50
C SER A 13 39.14 -12.41 39.42
N GLN A 14 37.84 -12.71 39.61
CA GLN A 14 36.79 -12.22 38.73
C GLN A 14 36.65 -10.69 38.83
N PRO A 15 36.57 -9.96 37.71
CA PRO A 15 36.34 -8.53 37.74
C PRO A 15 34.92 -8.21 38.27
N PRO A 16 34.73 -7.09 38.99
CA PRO A 16 33.43 -6.70 39.51
C PRO A 16 32.43 -6.50 38.36
N ALA A 17 31.21 -7.04 38.54
CA ALA A 17 30.15 -6.93 37.55
C ALA A 17 29.87 -5.46 37.17
N PRO A 18 29.70 -5.13 35.88
CA PRO A 18 29.45 -3.76 35.45
C PRO A 18 28.12 -3.26 36.02
N LYS A 19 28.16 -2.18 36.81
CA LYS A 19 26.96 -1.48 37.30
C LYS A 19 26.19 -0.91 36.11
N LYS A 20 24.96 -1.40 35.89
CA LYS A 20 24.02 -0.92 34.87
C LYS A 20 23.81 0.59 34.99
N ARG A 21 24.38 1.35 34.06
CA ARG A 21 24.19 2.81 33.92
C ARG A 21 23.03 3.04 32.95
N SER A 22 21.79 2.85 33.40
CA SER A 22 20.58 2.83 32.56
C SER A 22 19.79 4.15 32.50
N SER A 23 20.25 5.24 33.14
CA SER A 23 19.44 6.46 33.25
C SER A 23 19.43 7.33 31.97
N GLY A 24 20.52 7.36 31.19
CA GLY A 24 20.62 8.26 30.04
C GLY A 24 19.76 7.87 28.84
N CYS A 25 19.67 6.57 28.54
CA CYS A 25 18.88 6.08 27.40
C CYS A 25 17.38 6.21 27.65
N LEU A 26 16.92 5.94 28.89
CA LEU A 26 15.52 6.08 29.26
C LEU A 26 15.06 7.55 29.11
N ILE A 27 15.86 8.51 29.58
CA ILE A 27 15.54 9.94 29.46
C ILE A 27 15.44 10.34 27.98
N ALA A 28 16.38 9.89 27.14
CA ALA A 28 16.34 10.17 25.70
C ALA A 28 15.07 9.61 25.02
N VAL A 29 14.66 8.39 25.36
CA VAL A 29 13.43 7.78 24.83
C VAL A 29 12.19 8.57 25.27
N VAL A 30 12.12 9.00 26.52
CA VAL A 30 11.00 9.81 27.03
C VAL A 30 10.92 11.15 26.31
N VAL A 31 12.04 11.84 26.10
CA VAL A 31 12.07 13.12 25.38
C VAL A 31 11.61 12.94 23.93
N ILE A 32 12.08 11.90 23.24
CA ILE A 32 11.65 11.60 21.86
C ILE A 32 10.15 11.29 21.82
N ALA A 33 9.65 10.47 22.75
CA ALA A 33 8.23 10.12 22.80
C ALA A 33 7.34 11.35 23.04
N VAL A 34 7.76 12.28 23.91
CA VAL A 34 7.03 13.53 24.14
C VAL A 34 7.06 14.43 22.91
N LEU A 35 8.23 14.61 22.27
CA LEU A 35 8.32 15.42 21.05
C LEU A 35 7.48 14.86 19.91
N LEU A 36 7.49 13.54 19.71
CA LEU A 36 6.62 12.88 18.73
C LEU A 36 5.15 13.05 19.10
N GLY A 37 4.78 12.87 20.38
CA GLY A 37 3.42 13.06 20.85
C GLY A 37 2.91 14.48 20.60
N VAL A 38 3.68 15.50 20.98
CA VAL A 38 3.34 16.91 20.74
C VAL A 38 3.28 17.22 19.24
N GLY A 39 4.22 16.69 18.45
CA GLY A 39 4.21 16.83 16.99
C GLY A 39 2.96 16.24 16.35
N CYS A 40 2.57 15.03 16.73
CA CYS A 40 1.35 14.37 16.26
C CYS A 40 0.08 15.15 16.65
N ILE A 41 0.03 15.71 17.86
CA ILE A 41 -1.12 16.52 18.30
C ILE A 41 -1.18 17.80 17.48
N ALA A 42 -0.06 18.50 17.29
CA ALA A 42 -0.01 19.73 16.50
C ALA A 42 -0.44 19.49 15.05
N THR A 43 0.03 18.42 14.41
CA THR A 43 -0.40 18.07 13.05
C THR A 43 -1.88 17.70 13.00
N ALA A 44 -2.39 16.94 13.98
CA ALA A 44 -3.82 16.62 14.05
C ALA A 44 -4.70 17.87 14.19
N VAL A 45 -4.28 18.86 14.99
CA VAL A 45 -4.99 20.14 15.15
C VAL A 45 -4.95 20.94 13.85
N LEU A 46 -3.80 21.04 13.19
CA LEU A 46 -3.66 21.75 11.91
C LEU A 46 -4.51 21.10 10.81
N VAL A 47 -4.46 19.77 10.71
CA VAL A 47 -5.27 19.01 9.75
C VAL A 47 -6.76 19.13 10.09
N GLY A 48 -7.14 19.09 11.36
CA GLY A 48 -8.52 19.28 11.81
C GLY A 48 -9.05 20.68 11.52
N ALA A 49 -8.24 21.72 11.72
CA ALA A 49 -8.59 23.10 11.38
C ALA A 49 -8.70 23.28 9.85
N ALA A 50 -7.76 22.72 9.09
CA ALA A 50 -7.80 22.74 7.63
C ALA A 50 -9.01 21.96 7.08
N ALA A 51 -9.38 20.83 7.69
CA ALA A 51 -10.55 20.05 7.32
C ALA A 51 -11.88 20.80 7.53
N GLN A 52 -11.91 21.86 8.36
CA GLN A 52 -13.10 22.67 8.56
C GLN A 52 -13.27 23.74 7.47
N THR A 53 -12.22 24.07 6.71
CA THR A 53 -12.33 25.02 5.59
C THR A 53 -13.10 24.40 4.42
N PRO A 54 -13.78 25.20 3.58
CA PRO A 54 -14.49 24.69 2.41
C PRO A 54 -13.57 23.92 1.46
N GLU A 55 -12.31 24.36 1.35
CA GLU A 55 -11.26 23.75 0.53
C GLU A 55 -10.80 22.41 1.13
N GLY A 56 -10.61 22.34 2.45
CA GLY A 56 -10.26 21.10 3.14
C GLY A 56 -11.38 20.07 3.06
N LYS A 57 -12.64 20.47 3.27
CA LYS A 57 -13.80 19.57 3.12
C LYS A 57 -13.88 18.97 1.71
N ARG A 58 -13.62 19.77 0.67
CA ARG A 58 -13.55 19.30 -0.71
C ARG A 58 -12.42 18.30 -0.91
N ALA A 59 -11.21 18.61 -0.43
CA ALA A 59 -10.07 17.70 -0.54
C ALA A 59 -10.30 16.36 0.19
N PHE A 60 -10.84 16.38 1.42
CA PHE A 60 -11.18 15.18 2.17
C PHE A 60 -12.30 14.36 1.51
N SER A 61 -13.32 15.03 0.98
CA SER A 61 -14.39 14.37 0.22
C SER A 61 -13.84 13.69 -1.04
N MET A 62 -12.93 14.35 -1.78
CA MET A 62 -12.26 13.75 -2.94
C MET A 62 -11.42 12.53 -2.55
N LEU A 63 -10.68 12.61 -1.44
CA LEU A 63 -9.89 11.50 -0.95
C LEU A 63 -10.78 10.30 -0.57
N GLY A 64 -11.88 10.57 0.13
CA GLY A 64 -12.86 9.55 0.50
C GLY A 64 -13.55 8.91 -0.72
N LYS A 65 -13.95 9.73 -1.70
CA LYS A 65 -14.50 9.27 -2.98
C LYS A 65 -13.50 8.41 -3.75
N GLY A 66 -12.23 8.83 -3.84
CA GLY A 66 -11.15 8.08 -4.48
C GLY A 66 -10.86 6.74 -3.80
N MET A 67 -10.85 6.72 -2.46
CA MET A 67 -10.74 5.47 -1.69
C MET A 67 -11.94 4.56 -1.92
N GLY A 68 -13.15 5.12 -2.05
CA GLY A 68 -14.35 4.38 -2.38
C GLY A 68 -14.25 3.68 -3.74
N VAL A 69 -13.82 4.40 -4.77
CA VAL A 69 -13.59 3.84 -6.12
C VAL A 69 -12.50 2.79 -6.11
N LEU A 70 -11.39 3.03 -5.42
CA LEU A 70 -10.31 2.04 -5.31
C LEU A 70 -10.81 0.78 -4.60
N ASN A 71 -11.53 0.93 -3.49
CA ASN A 71 -12.07 -0.21 -2.75
C ASN A 71 -13.06 -1.00 -3.61
N LYS A 72 -14.00 -0.30 -4.29
CA LYS A 72 -14.90 -0.91 -5.27
C LYS A 72 -14.13 -1.69 -6.32
N ALA A 73 -13.06 -1.10 -6.88
CA ALA A 73 -12.26 -1.76 -7.89
C ALA A 73 -11.55 -3.02 -7.39
N LEU A 74 -11.14 -3.04 -6.13
CA LEU A 74 -10.52 -4.21 -5.52
C LEU A 74 -11.53 -5.31 -5.19
N THR A 75 -12.78 -4.96 -4.87
CA THR A 75 -13.84 -5.90 -4.50
C THR A 75 -14.79 -6.23 -5.66
N ALA A 76 -14.59 -5.64 -6.84
CA ALA A 76 -15.44 -5.85 -8.01
C ALA A 76 -15.40 -7.32 -8.49
N PRO A 77 -16.49 -7.81 -9.12
CA PRO A 77 -16.51 -9.14 -9.73
C PRO A 77 -15.32 -9.33 -10.69
N GLY A 78 -14.67 -10.49 -10.64
CA GLY A 78 -13.48 -10.78 -11.44
C GLY A 78 -12.15 -10.29 -10.86
N ALA A 79 -12.15 -9.35 -9.91
CA ALA A 79 -10.90 -8.87 -9.32
C ALA A 79 -10.17 -9.97 -8.54
N LYS A 80 -10.90 -10.85 -7.85
CA LYS A 80 -10.31 -11.96 -7.08
C LYS A 80 -9.66 -12.99 -8.01
N GLU A 81 -10.36 -13.36 -9.06
CA GLU A 81 -9.94 -14.38 -10.03
C GLU A 81 -8.72 -13.92 -10.81
N VAL A 82 -8.66 -12.63 -11.17
CA VAL A 82 -7.45 -12.04 -11.78
C VAL A 82 -6.26 -12.04 -10.81
N ARG A 83 -6.47 -11.87 -9.50
CA ARG A 83 -5.37 -12.01 -8.52
C ARG A 83 -4.87 -13.43 -8.44
N GLU A 84 -5.79 -14.40 -8.39
CA GLU A 84 -5.47 -15.83 -8.37
C GLU A 84 -4.74 -16.26 -9.65
N ALA A 85 -4.98 -15.58 -10.79
CA ALA A 85 -4.25 -15.77 -12.03
C ALA A 85 -2.80 -15.21 -12.04
N GLY A 86 -2.33 -14.65 -10.92
CA GLY A 86 -0.94 -14.19 -10.77
C GLY A 86 -0.75 -12.67 -10.79
N CYS A 87 -1.80 -11.89 -10.53
CA CYS A 87 -1.74 -10.43 -10.40
C CYS A 87 -1.81 -10.01 -8.92
N PRO A 88 -0.70 -9.76 -8.21
CA PRO A 88 -0.72 -9.42 -6.79
C PRO A 88 -1.60 -8.21 -6.47
N GLU A 89 -1.60 -7.22 -7.36
CA GLU A 89 -2.47 -6.05 -7.30
C GLU A 89 -3.35 -6.03 -8.54
N ALA A 90 -4.49 -6.70 -8.47
CA ALA A 90 -5.52 -6.61 -9.49
C ALA A 90 -6.71 -5.78 -9.01
N GLY A 91 -7.40 -5.15 -9.95
CA GLY A 91 -8.71 -4.56 -9.73
C GLY A 91 -9.44 -4.35 -11.04
N VAL A 92 -10.74 -4.14 -10.92
CA VAL A 92 -11.66 -3.96 -12.05
C VAL A 92 -12.40 -2.65 -11.84
N ILE A 93 -12.15 -1.68 -12.71
CA ILE A 93 -12.75 -0.36 -12.64
C ILE A 93 -13.84 -0.28 -13.69
N ASP A 94 -15.08 -0.02 -13.25
CA ASP A 94 -16.13 0.40 -14.16
C ASP A 94 -16.01 1.92 -14.39
N LEU A 95 -15.76 2.34 -15.63
CA LEU A 95 -15.64 3.77 -15.94
C LEU A 95 -16.96 4.51 -15.77
N ALA A 96 -18.11 3.84 -15.78
CA ALA A 96 -19.39 4.45 -15.42
C ALA A 96 -19.42 4.82 -13.93
N ASP A 97 -18.94 3.94 -13.03
CA ASP A 97 -18.82 4.23 -11.60
C ASP A 97 -17.88 5.40 -11.32
N VAL A 98 -16.77 5.49 -12.07
CA VAL A 98 -15.83 6.61 -11.96
C VAL A 98 -16.49 7.90 -12.43
N ALA A 99 -17.20 7.87 -13.55
CA ALA A 99 -17.92 9.02 -14.09
C ALA A 99 -19.04 9.48 -13.14
N GLU A 100 -19.74 8.57 -12.44
CA GLU A 100 -20.74 8.94 -11.43
C GLU A 100 -20.09 9.69 -10.26
N VAL A 101 -18.93 9.21 -9.78
CA VAL A 101 -18.26 9.78 -8.60
C VAL A 101 -17.58 11.12 -8.90
N PHE A 102 -17.00 11.25 -10.09
CA PHE A 102 -16.15 12.38 -10.49
C PHE A 102 -16.75 13.25 -11.60
N GLY A 103 -17.90 12.91 -12.18
CA GLY A 103 -18.48 13.62 -13.32
C GLY A 103 -18.76 15.10 -13.05
N GLU A 104 -19.18 15.45 -11.83
CA GLU A 104 -19.38 16.85 -11.40
C GLU A 104 -18.08 17.65 -11.29
N LEU A 105 -16.93 16.98 -11.25
CA LEU A 105 -15.61 17.60 -11.07
C LEU A 105 -14.85 17.74 -12.39
N VAL A 106 -15.24 17.00 -13.42
CA VAL A 106 -14.59 17.01 -14.72
C VAL A 106 -15.42 17.87 -15.68
N ASP A 107 -15.18 19.18 -15.65
CA ASP A 107 -15.82 20.18 -16.53
C ASP A 107 -15.58 19.93 -18.05
N GLY A 108 -14.76 18.93 -18.39
CA GLY A 108 -14.48 18.50 -19.76
C GLY A 108 -15.25 17.28 -20.24
N GLY A 109 -16.05 16.62 -19.38
CA GLY A 109 -16.83 15.42 -19.70
C GLY A 109 -15.97 14.26 -20.25
N MET A 110 -15.69 13.24 -19.43
CA MET A 110 -15.20 11.98 -20.00
C MET A 110 -16.33 11.38 -20.84
N LYS A 111 -16.26 11.54 -22.17
CA LYS A 111 -17.10 10.78 -23.09
C LYS A 111 -16.70 9.33 -22.99
N THR A 112 -17.42 8.59 -22.16
CA THR A 112 -17.41 7.13 -22.17
C THR A 112 -18.27 6.72 -23.36
N ASP A 113 -17.66 6.59 -24.54
CA ASP A 113 -18.30 6.02 -25.73
C ASP A 113 -18.52 4.49 -25.57
N GLY A 114 -19.15 4.09 -24.46
CA GLY A 114 -19.40 2.72 -24.03
C GLY A 114 -19.13 2.49 -22.53
N GLU A 115 -19.90 1.56 -21.93
CA GLU A 115 -19.59 0.93 -20.64
C GLU A 115 -18.22 0.24 -20.77
N SER A 116 -17.16 0.94 -20.40
CA SER A 116 -15.79 0.48 -20.57
C SER A 116 -15.26 0.05 -19.22
N VAL A 117 -15.31 -1.26 -18.98
CA VAL A 117 -14.65 -1.87 -17.84
C VAL A 117 -13.14 -1.90 -18.10
N VAL A 118 -12.34 -1.50 -17.12
CA VAL A 118 -10.88 -1.58 -17.17
C VAL A 118 -10.39 -2.55 -16.11
N VAL A 119 -9.78 -3.65 -16.53
CA VAL A 119 -9.12 -4.63 -15.66
C VAL A 119 -7.63 -4.29 -15.60
N PHE A 120 -7.12 -3.99 -14.41
CA PHE A 120 -5.69 -3.73 -14.22
C PHE A 120 -5.01 -4.84 -13.43
N CYS A 121 -3.77 -5.13 -13.79
CA CYS A 121 -2.91 -6.10 -13.12
C CYS A 121 -1.54 -5.47 -12.88
N GLN A 122 -1.14 -5.38 -11.62
CA GLN A 122 0.15 -4.82 -11.22
C GLN A 122 0.92 -5.76 -10.28
N GLY A 123 2.25 -5.69 -10.38
CA GLY A 123 3.16 -6.44 -9.52
C GLY A 123 4.63 -6.27 -9.91
N THR A 124 5.51 -7.01 -9.25
CA THR A 124 6.97 -6.87 -9.39
C THR A 124 7.60 -7.94 -10.28
N PHE A 125 7.17 -9.20 -10.16
CA PHE A 125 7.78 -10.33 -10.86
C PHE A 125 6.72 -11.17 -11.59
N SER A 126 7.10 -11.69 -12.76
CA SER A 126 6.32 -12.64 -13.58
C SER A 126 4.82 -12.38 -13.64
N LEU A 127 4.43 -11.25 -14.24
CA LEU A 127 3.02 -10.94 -14.46
C LEU A 127 2.45 -11.75 -15.64
N PRO A 128 1.17 -12.17 -15.56
CA PRO A 128 0.48 -12.83 -16.66
C PRO A 128 0.35 -11.92 -17.89
N THR A 129 0.11 -12.54 -19.03
CA THR A 129 -0.22 -11.86 -20.29
C THR A 129 -1.62 -11.25 -20.25
N CYS A 130 -1.90 -10.31 -21.16
CA CYS A 130 -3.23 -9.71 -21.26
C CYS A 130 -4.31 -10.76 -21.55
N ASP A 131 -4.00 -11.79 -22.35
CA ASP A 131 -4.94 -12.87 -22.68
C ASP A 131 -5.27 -13.76 -21.47
N GLU A 132 -4.28 -14.08 -20.65
CA GLU A 132 -4.47 -14.83 -19.40
C GLU A 132 -5.33 -14.05 -18.42
N VAL A 133 -5.07 -12.74 -18.26
CA VAL A 133 -5.88 -11.85 -17.41
C VAL A 133 -7.31 -11.72 -17.96
N ALA A 134 -7.48 -11.52 -19.26
CA ALA A 134 -8.79 -11.42 -19.91
C ALA A 134 -9.59 -12.71 -19.73
N THR A 135 -8.94 -13.86 -19.87
CA THR A 135 -9.57 -15.17 -19.67
C THR A 135 -9.99 -15.37 -18.23
N ALA A 136 -9.13 -15.03 -17.26
CA ALA A 136 -9.46 -15.10 -15.84
C ALA A 136 -10.65 -14.20 -15.49
N TYR A 137 -10.68 -12.97 -16.03
CA TYR A 137 -11.78 -12.03 -15.82
C TYR A 137 -13.11 -12.54 -16.42
N ARG A 138 -13.12 -12.97 -17.68
CA ARG A 138 -14.35 -13.47 -18.34
C ARG A 138 -14.93 -14.71 -17.68
N ASN A 139 -14.08 -15.56 -17.12
CA ASN A 139 -14.50 -16.80 -16.45
C ASN A 139 -14.95 -16.57 -15.00
N ALA A 140 -14.81 -15.36 -14.47
CA ALA A 140 -15.12 -15.08 -13.08
C ALA A 140 -16.63 -15.01 -12.81
N PRO A 141 -17.10 -15.49 -11.65
CA PRO A 141 -18.50 -15.43 -11.28
C PRO A 141 -18.97 -13.98 -11.11
N GLY A 142 -20.14 -13.67 -11.69
CA GLY A 142 -20.78 -12.35 -11.57
C GLY A 142 -20.24 -11.28 -12.52
N VAL A 143 -19.24 -11.60 -13.36
CA VAL A 143 -18.81 -10.72 -14.43
C VAL A 143 -19.86 -10.71 -15.54
N LYS A 144 -20.27 -9.50 -15.96
CA LYS A 144 -21.19 -9.32 -17.09
C LYS A 144 -20.41 -9.43 -18.40
N PRO A 145 -20.95 -10.12 -19.43
CA PRO A 145 -20.35 -10.10 -20.75
C PRO A 145 -20.43 -8.69 -21.36
N GLY A 146 -19.34 -8.23 -21.95
CA GLY A 146 -19.22 -6.90 -22.55
C GLY A 146 -17.78 -6.57 -22.94
N PRO A 147 -17.55 -5.45 -23.63
CA PRO A 147 -16.22 -4.99 -23.97
C PRO A 147 -15.45 -4.55 -22.72
N PHE A 148 -14.17 -4.86 -22.64
CA PHE A 148 -13.31 -4.39 -21.55
C PHE A 148 -11.86 -4.21 -22.01
N LYS A 149 -11.12 -3.37 -21.29
CA LYS A 149 -9.69 -3.17 -21.52
C LYS A 149 -8.88 -3.85 -20.43
N VAL A 150 -7.82 -4.56 -20.81
CA VAL A 150 -6.84 -5.12 -19.87
C VAL A 150 -5.56 -4.30 -19.90
N ILE A 151 -5.04 -3.95 -18.72
CA ILE A 151 -3.77 -3.26 -18.56
C ILE A 151 -2.89 -4.05 -17.60
N VAL A 152 -1.75 -4.55 -18.06
CA VAL A 152 -0.76 -5.20 -17.21
C VAL A 152 0.47 -4.30 -17.07
N LYS A 153 0.88 -3.98 -15.84
CA LYS A 153 2.00 -3.07 -15.59
C LYS A 153 2.88 -3.56 -14.44
N ARG A 154 4.20 -3.62 -14.67
CA ARG A 154 5.16 -3.83 -13.58
C ARG A 154 5.37 -2.54 -12.79
N LYS A 155 5.42 -2.64 -11.46
CA LYS A 155 5.62 -1.48 -10.57
C LYS A 155 6.84 -0.62 -10.91
N SER A 156 7.94 -1.24 -11.35
CA SER A 156 9.19 -0.56 -11.71
C SER A 156 9.26 -0.09 -13.18
N ALA A 157 8.29 -0.48 -14.01
CA ALA A 157 8.30 -0.16 -15.43
C ALA A 157 7.59 1.17 -15.72
N LYS A 158 8.21 1.98 -16.59
CA LYS A 158 7.60 3.24 -17.07
C LYS A 158 6.45 3.00 -18.06
N LYS A 159 6.47 1.86 -18.76
CA LYS A 159 5.47 1.48 -19.77
C LYS A 159 4.68 0.27 -19.29
N ASN A 160 3.46 0.12 -19.80
CA ASN A 160 2.64 -1.08 -19.60
C ASN A 160 3.36 -2.27 -20.26
N GLN A 161 3.30 -3.44 -19.62
CA GLN A 161 3.81 -4.68 -20.19
C GLN A 161 2.94 -5.11 -21.37
N CYS A 162 1.61 -4.97 -21.23
CA CYS A 162 0.65 -5.04 -22.32
C CYS A 162 -0.57 -4.18 -21.99
N GLU A 163 -1.27 -3.74 -23.03
CA GLU A 163 -2.55 -3.04 -22.97
C GLU A 163 -3.35 -3.44 -24.21
N GLN A 164 -4.57 -3.97 -24.01
CA GLN A 164 -5.39 -4.50 -25.11
C GLN A 164 -6.88 -4.47 -24.76
N ASP A 165 -7.70 -4.24 -25.78
CA ASP A 165 -9.17 -4.26 -25.72
C ASP A 165 -9.71 -5.66 -26.08
N TYR A 166 -10.77 -6.11 -25.38
CA TYR A 166 -11.33 -7.47 -25.40
C TYR A 166 -12.85 -7.50 -25.43
#